data_AF-A0A3M1CGM6-F1
#
_entry.id   AF-A0A3M1CGM6-F1
#
_cell.length_a   1.000
_cell.length_b   1.000
_cell.length_c   1.000
_cell.angle_alpha   90.00
_cell.angle_beta   90.00
_cell.angle_gamma   90.00
#
_symmetry.space_group_name_H-M   'P 1'
#
loop_
_entity.id
_entity.type
_entity.pdbx_description
1 polymer ?
#
loop_
_entity_poly.entity_id
_entity_poly.type
_entity_poly.pdbx_seq_one_letter_code
_entity_poly.pdbx_strand_id
1 'polypeptide(L)'
;MIQKILFLDIETVPLKYKYSELNEREKKLWDAKWKYNPDILPEKQYEKAGIYSEFAKVICIGLGYITKEGNLQTRILSNDNEKELLIEFNDTLYKFYQYVFKNYNTEYN
;
A
#
# COMPACT_ATOMS: atom_id res chain seq x y z
N MET A 1 10.77 8.20 21.88
CA MET A 1 11.22 7.72 20.54
C MET A 1 10.12 7.02 19.77
N ILE A 2 9.44 6.00 20.32
CA ILE A 2 8.39 5.24 19.60
C ILE A 2 7.18 6.09 19.17
N GLN A 3 6.85 7.14 19.91
CA GLN A 3 5.68 7.98 19.63
C GLN A 3 5.81 8.88 18.38
N LYS A 4 6.96 8.81 17.69
CA LYS A 4 7.24 9.47 16.41
C LYS A 4 7.23 8.49 15.23
N ILE A 5 6.87 7.22 15.48
CA ILE A 5 6.82 6.16 14.48
C ILE A 5 5.38 5.97 14.03
N LEU A 6 5.16 5.98 12.71
CA LEU A 6 3.94 5.50 12.08
C LEU A 6 4.18 4.09 11.56
N PHE A 7 3.43 3.13 12.07
CA PHE A 7 3.36 1.78 11.55
C PHE A 7 2.41 1.79 10.35
N LEU A 8 2.83 1.14 9.27
CA LEU A 8 2.14 1.12 8.00
C LEU A 8 2.12 -0.31 7.47
N ASP A 9 0.94 -0.74 7.04
CA ASP A 9 0.72 -1.99 6.33
C ASP A 9 -0.17 -1.71 5.12
N ILE A 10 0.17 -2.27 3.96
CA ILE A 10 -0.52 -1.98 2.69
C ILE A 10 -0.88 -3.30 2.02
N GLU A 11 -2.17 -3.46 1.75
CA GLU A 11 -2.71 -4.63 1.07
C GLU A 11 -3.15 -4.27 -0.35
N THR A 12 -2.79 -5.15 -1.27
CA THR A 12 -2.98 -4.97 -2.70
C THR A 12 -3.72 -6.15 -3.30
N VAL A 13 -4.40 -5.89 -4.42
CA VAL A 13 -5.03 -6.93 -5.25
C VAL A 13 -4.58 -6.76 -6.70
N PRO A 14 -4.61 -7.82 -7.52
CA PRO A 14 -4.39 -7.70 -8.95
C PRO A 14 -5.31 -6.64 -9.60
N LEU A 15 -4.80 -5.88 -10.57
CA LEU A 15 -5.61 -4.97 -11.39
C LEU A 15 -6.70 -5.72 -12.17
N LYS A 16 -6.38 -6.95 -12.58
CA LYS A 16 -7.31 -7.89 -13.22
C LYS A 16 -7.13 -9.24 -12.55
N TYR A 17 -8.21 -9.98 -12.35
CA TYR A 17 -8.15 -11.21 -11.56
C TYR A 17 -7.47 -12.34 -12.32
N LYS A 18 -7.64 -12.39 -13.65
CA LYS A 18 -7.10 -13.46 -14.50
C LYS A 18 -6.12 -12.92 -15.52
N TYR A 19 -5.09 -13.72 -15.82
CA TYR A 19 -4.15 -13.43 -16.90
C TYR A 19 -4.87 -13.24 -18.24
N SER A 20 -5.93 -14.01 -18.50
CA SER A 20 -6.73 -13.92 -19.73
C SER A 20 -7.39 -12.55 -19.93
N GLU A 21 -7.68 -11.82 -18.84
CA GLU A 21 -8.30 -10.49 -18.85
C GLU A 21 -7.29 -9.38 -19.22
N LEU A 22 -5.98 -9.66 -19.14
CA LEU A 22 -4.94 -8.72 -19.56
C LEU A 22 -5.05 -8.38 -21.05
N ASN A 23 -4.85 -7.11 -21.38
CA ASN A 23 -4.70 -6.67 -22.76
C ASN A 23 -3.31 -7.07 -23.32
N GLU A 24 -3.10 -6.92 -24.62
CA GLU A 24 -1.86 -7.34 -25.28
C GLU A 24 -0.60 -6.69 -24.68
N ARG A 25 -0.69 -5.40 -24.34
CA ARG A 25 0.42 -4.67 -23.74
C ARG A 25 0.76 -5.21 -22.35
N GLU A 26 -0.25 -5.43 -21.52
CA GLU A 26 -0.10 -5.97 -20.16
C GLU A 26 0.48 -7.39 -20.19
N LYS A 27 -0.03 -8.27 -21.07
CA LYS A 27 0.51 -9.63 -21.26
C LYS A 27 1.98 -9.57 -21.64
N LYS A 28 2.35 -8.74 -22.62
CA LYS A 28 3.75 -8.57 -23.04
C LYS A 28 4.66 -8.12 -21.89
N LEU A 29 4.19 -7.21 -21.03
CA LEU A 29 4.95 -6.75 -19.87
C LEU A 29 5.09 -7.86 -18.82
N TRP A 30 4.02 -8.60 -18.56
CA TRP A 30 4.03 -9.72 -17.62
C TRP A 30 4.96 -10.84 -18.09
N ASP A 31 4.84 -11.26 -19.35
CA ASP A 31 5.65 -12.33 -19.93
C ASP A 31 7.13 -11.94 -19.97
N ALA A 32 7.44 -10.68 -20.28
CA ALA A 32 8.81 -10.17 -20.22
C ALA A 32 9.39 -10.25 -18.80
N LYS A 33 8.56 -10.04 -17.77
CA LYS A 33 8.97 -10.15 -16.36
C LYS A 33 9.39 -11.58 -16.00
N TRP A 34 8.75 -12.59 -16.57
CA TRP A 34 9.05 -14.01 -16.30
C TRP A 34 10.04 -14.65 -17.27
N LYS A 35 10.52 -13.91 -18.26
CA LYS A 35 11.46 -14.40 -19.29
C LYS A 35 12.75 -15.02 -18.71
N TYR A 36 13.16 -14.62 -17.50
CA TYR A 36 14.34 -15.18 -16.83
C TYR A 36 14.14 -16.62 -16.33
N ASN A 37 12.90 -17.10 -16.25
CA ASN A 37 12.57 -18.45 -15.79
C ASN A 37 11.71 -19.17 -16.84
N PRO A 38 12.32 -19.75 -17.88
CA PRO A 38 11.61 -20.35 -19.01
C PRO A 38 10.80 -21.60 -18.64
N ASP A 39 11.07 -22.22 -17.50
CA ASP A 39 10.35 -23.41 -17.01
C ASP A 39 8.99 -23.07 -16.40
N ILE A 40 8.69 -21.78 -16.22
CA ILE A 40 7.46 -21.29 -15.62
C ILE A 40 6.58 -20.66 -16.68
N LEU A 41 5.35 -21.16 -16.79
CA LEU A 41 4.29 -20.53 -17.58
C LEU A 41 3.91 -19.18 -16.92
N PRO A 42 4.05 -18.03 -17.62
CA PRO A 42 3.73 -16.72 -17.05
C PRO A 42 2.31 -16.63 -16.50
N GLU A 43 1.34 -17.25 -17.18
CA GLU A 43 -0.05 -17.33 -16.72
C GLU A 43 -0.18 -17.98 -15.34
N LYS A 44 0.59 -19.04 -15.05
CA LYS A 44 0.55 -19.70 -13.73
C LYS A 44 1.10 -18.82 -12.62
N GLN A 45 2.00 -17.89 -12.93
CA GLN A 45 2.48 -16.95 -11.91
C GLN A 45 1.54 -15.77 -11.69
N TYR A 46 0.54 -15.59 -12.54
CA TYR A 46 -0.37 -14.46 -12.45
C TYR A 46 -1.19 -14.46 -11.15
N GLU A 47 -1.32 -15.61 -10.46
CA GLU A 47 -1.86 -15.69 -9.10
C GLU A 47 -1.13 -14.74 -8.12
N LYS A 48 0.13 -14.41 -8.40
CA LYS A 48 0.95 -13.49 -7.60
C LYS A 48 0.93 -12.04 -8.11
N ALA A 49 0.07 -11.71 -9.08
CA ALA A 49 0.03 -10.38 -9.67
C ALA A 49 -0.16 -9.27 -8.63
N GLY A 50 -0.92 -9.54 -7.55
CA GLY A 50 -1.12 -8.60 -6.44
C GLY A 50 0.16 -8.17 -5.73
N ILE A 51 1.25 -8.95 -5.80
CA ILE A 51 2.54 -8.64 -5.17
C ILE A 51 3.32 -7.60 -5.98
N TYR A 52 3.05 -7.50 -7.29
CA TYR A 52 3.80 -6.65 -8.20
C TYR A 52 3.04 -5.35 -8.45
N SER A 53 3.61 -4.24 -8.01
CA SER A 53 2.96 -2.92 -8.05
C SER A 53 2.51 -2.48 -9.46
N GLU A 54 3.15 -2.97 -10.52
CA GLU A 54 2.74 -2.64 -11.89
C GLU A 54 1.47 -3.37 -12.34
N PHE A 55 1.06 -4.42 -11.61
CA PHE A 55 -0.07 -5.28 -11.90
C PHE A 55 -1.08 -5.36 -10.75
N ALA A 56 -0.91 -4.51 -9.75
CA ALA A 56 -1.73 -4.48 -8.55
C ALA A 56 -2.28 -3.07 -8.29
N LYS A 57 -3.37 -3.00 -7.54
CA LYS A 57 -3.88 -1.77 -6.93
C LYS A 57 -3.98 -1.94 -5.43
N VAL A 58 -3.77 -0.85 -4.70
CA VAL A 58 -3.99 -0.78 -3.26
C VAL A 58 -5.49 -0.77 -2.97
N ILE A 59 -5.93 -1.59 -2.02
CA ILE A 59 -7.34 -1.63 -1.57
C ILE A 59 -7.52 -1.35 -0.10
N CYS A 60 -6.45 -1.45 0.70
CA CYS A 60 -6.49 -1.24 2.13
C CYS A 60 -5.12 -0.77 2.62
N ILE A 61 -5.14 0.14 3.58
CA ILE A 61 -3.97 0.68 4.25
C ILE A 61 -4.24 0.68 5.76
N GLY A 62 -3.48 -0.12 6.49
CA GLY A 62 -3.45 -0.16 7.94
C GLY A 62 -2.44 0.83 8.49
N LEU A 63 -2.84 1.62 9.49
CA LEU A 63 -2.02 2.62 10.15
C LEU A 63 -2.05 2.41 11.65
N GLY A 64 -0.91 2.59 12.30
CA GLY A 64 -0.78 2.54 13.75
C GLY A 64 0.22 3.57 14.27
N TYR A 65 -0.04 4.18 15.42
CA TYR A 65 0.94 5.01 16.11
C TYR A 65 0.72 4.99 17.62
N ILE A 66 1.77 5.29 18.37
CA ILE A 66 1.71 5.38 19.84
C ILE A 66 1.51 6.84 20.25
N THR A 67 0.48 7.12 21.05
CA THR A 67 0.22 8.46 21.60
C THR A 67 1.24 8.83 22.68
N LYS A 68 1.24 10.10 23.12
CA LYS A 68 2.15 10.55 24.19
C LYS A 68 1.91 9.78 25.49
N GLU A 69 0.67 9.39 25.75
CA GLU A 69 0.21 8.61 26.91
C GLU A 69 0.59 7.12 26.81
N GLY A 70 1.18 6.69 25.68
CA GLY A 70 1.60 5.30 25.47
C GLY A 70 0.52 4.39 24.87
N ASN A 71 -0.63 4.94 24.48
CA ASN A 71 -1.71 4.16 23.89
C ASN A 71 -1.44 3.89 22.40
N LEU A 72 -1.75 2.68 21.92
CA LEU A 72 -1.77 2.37 20.50
C LEU A 72 -3.08 2.86 19.88
N GLN A 73 -2.96 3.73 18.88
CA GLN A 73 -4.07 4.15 18.03
C GLN A 73 -3.90 3.52 16.66
N THR A 74 -4.98 2.94 16.14
CA THR A 74 -5.00 2.31 14.82
C THR A 74 -6.08 2.93 13.94
N ARG A 75 -5.83 2.92 12.63
CA ARG A 75 -6.81 3.31 11.63
C ARG A 75 -6.64 2.44 10.39
N ILE A 76 -7.75 2.01 9.82
CA ILE A 76 -7.78 1.27 8.56
C ILE A 76 -8.48 2.17 7.54
N LEU A 77 -7.85 2.32 6.37
CA LEU A 77 -8.41 2.98 5.20
C LEU A 77 -8.66 1.92 4.13
N SER A 78 -9.83 1.89 3.50
CA SER A 78 -10.12 0.92 2.45
C SER A 78 -11.12 1.50 1.46
N ASN A 79 -10.85 1.35 0.16
CA ASN A 79 -11.74 1.78 -0.91
C ASN A 79 -11.39 1.03 -2.20
N ASP A 80 -12.40 0.66 -2.99
CA ASP A 80 -12.19 0.01 -4.30
C ASP A 80 -11.57 0.96 -5.33
N ASN A 81 -11.78 2.26 -5.16
CA ASN A 81 -11.14 3.33 -5.92
C ASN A 81 -9.82 3.73 -5.25
N GLU A 82 -8.71 3.18 -5.78
CA GLU A 82 -7.35 3.43 -5.27
C GLU A 82 -7.02 4.93 -5.21
N LYS A 83 -7.48 5.73 -6.18
CA LYS A 83 -7.21 7.17 -6.19
C LYS A 83 -7.80 7.85 -4.96
N GLU A 84 -9.05 7.53 -4.64
CA GLU A 84 -9.73 8.08 -3.45
C GLU A 84 -9.04 7.58 -2.16
N LEU A 85 -8.68 6.30 -2.11
CA LEU A 85 -7.95 5.71 -0.99
C LEU A 85 -6.62 6.44 -0.72
N LEU A 86 -5.84 6.68 -1.77
CA LEU A 86 -4.53 7.34 -1.66
C LEU A 86 -4.65 8.82 -1.29
N ILE A 87 -5.72 9.51 -1.73
CA ILE A 87 -6.01 10.88 -1.29
C ILE A 87 -6.34 10.89 0.22
N GLU A 88 -7.22 10.00 0.68
CA GLU A 88 -7.56 9.90 2.11
C GLU A 88 -6.33 9.53 2.96
N PHE A 89 -5.48 8.64 2.44
CA PHE A 89 -4.23 8.27 3.09
C PHE A 89 -3.29 9.48 3.23
N ASN A 90 -3.10 10.25 2.16
CA ASN A 90 -2.29 11.46 2.20
C ASN A 90 -2.80 12.48 3.24
N ASP A 91 -4.12 12.70 3.29
CA ASP A 91 -4.73 13.58 4.30
C ASP A 91 -4.51 13.06 5.72
N THR A 92 -4.55 11.74 5.90
CA THR A 92 -4.31 11.08 7.19
C THR A 92 -2.85 11.23 7.62
N LEU A 93 -1.90 11.07 6.70
CA LEU A 93 -0.48 11.32 6.93
C LEU A 93 -0.22 12.76 7.35
N TYR A 94 -0.87 13.73 6.68
CA TYR A 94 -0.72 15.14 7.03
C TYR A 94 -1.22 15.43 8.44
N LYS A 95 -2.38 14.88 8.83
CA LYS A 95 -2.90 15.00 10.21
C LYS A 95 -1.96 14.39 11.24
N PHE A 96 -1.42 13.21 10.95
CA PHE A 96 -0.44 12.55 11.83
C PHE A 96 0.83 13.40 11.99
N TYR A 97 1.38 13.93 10.89
CA TYR A 97 2.52 14.84 10.91
C TYR A 97 2.23 16.06 11.79
N GLN A 98 1.09 16.73 11.60
CA GLN A 98 0.70 17.88 12.43
C GLN A 98 0.58 17.52 13.92
N TYR A 99 0.04 16.34 14.24
CA TYR A 99 -0.04 15.84 15.61
C TYR A 99 1.35 15.64 16.22
N VAL A 100 2.28 15.01 15.50
CA VAL A 100 3.66 14.81 15.98
C VAL A 100 4.37 16.16 16.15
N PHE A 101 4.27 17.07 15.18
CA PHE A 101 4.93 18.38 15.26
C PHE A 101 4.44 19.20 16.45
N LYS A 102 3.12 19.26 16.67
CA LYS A 102 2.54 20.01 17.79
C LYS A 102 2.95 19.46 19.15
N ASN A 103 2.90 18.13 19.34
CA ASN A 103 3.09 17.54 20.66
C ASN A 103 4.56 17.42 21.10
N TYR A 104 5.52 17.48 20.18
CA TYR A 104 6.94 17.30 20.49
C TYR A 104 7.81 18.56 20.33
N ASN A 105 7.32 19.63 19.70
CA ASN A 105 8.03 20.91 19.63
C ASN A 105 7.62 21.90 20.73
N THR A 106 6.54 21.63 21.47
CA THR A 106 6.15 22.41 22.67
C THR A 106 6.94 22.04 23.92
N GLU A 107 7.76 20.98 23.89
CA GLU A 107 8.56 20.54 25.04
C GLU A 107 9.92 21.25 25.17
N TYR A 108 10.25 22.16 24.23
CA TYR A 108 11.51 22.92 24.20
C TYR A 108 11.33 24.45 24.31
N ASN A 109 10.15 24.93 24.71
CA ASN A 109 9.90 26.32 25.09
C ASN A 109 9.38 26.41 26.51
#